data_AF-A0A3B8X5Y8-F1
#
_entry.id   AF-A0A3B8X5Y8-F1
#
_cell.length_a   1.000
_cell.length_b   1.000
_cell.length_c   1.000
_cell.angle_alpha   90.00
_cell.angle_beta   90.00
_cell.angle_gamma   90.00
#
_symmetry.space_group_name_H-M   'P 1'
#
loop_
_entity.id
_entity.type
_entity.pdbx_description
1 polymer ?
#
loop_
_entity_poly.entity_id
_entity_poly.type
_entity_poly.pdbx_seq_one_letter_code
_entity_poly.pdbx_strand_id
1 'polypeptide(L)'
;MTESYKRFFNPAVVGPLGLVWFLSSCVTINIYFPAAAAERAADVIIQEILDESRVLDDSVDQHSSSIPRELSRQLLVKALDWLVPSAHAAQADLSVESAVINRLRSSMKQRFGKLKPHFDSGALGFTRDGLVALRDVSALPLPQRAQLNPLISAENRDRSALYKEIARANNHPEWEPQIRDTFARRWVSNAASGWWYQGDSGWQKK
;
A
#
# COMPACT_ATOMS: atom_id res chain seq x y z
N MET A 1 -70.79 -38.42 36.48
CA MET A 1 -70.19 -37.17 37.00
C MET A 1 -68.68 -37.29 36.78
N THR A 2 -68.19 -37.18 35.53
CA THR A 2 -67.61 -35.97 34.88
C THR A 2 -66.43 -35.42 35.70
N GLU A 3 -65.14 -35.46 35.31
CA GLU A 3 -64.43 -35.07 34.07
C GLU A 3 -63.05 -35.79 34.01
N SER A 4 -62.59 -36.41 32.91
CA SER A 4 -61.90 -35.85 31.72
C SER A 4 -60.76 -34.85 31.96
N TYR A 5 -59.55 -35.33 32.29
CA TYR A 5 -58.30 -34.57 32.09
C TYR A 5 -57.61 -35.03 30.79
N LYS A 6 -58.06 -34.50 29.64
CA LYS A 6 -57.30 -34.55 28.39
C LYS A 6 -56.22 -33.48 28.47
N ARG A 7 -54.96 -33.88 28.71
CA ARG A 7 -53.80 -33.02 28.44
C ARG A 7 -53.74 -32.81 26.93
N PHE A 8 -54.18 -31.64 26.49
CA PHE A 8 -53.92 -31.13 25.15
C PHE A 8 -52.40 -30.95 25.00
N PHE A 9 -51.74 -31.95 24.41
CA PHE A 9 -50.48 -31.75 23.73
C PHE A 9 -50.82 -30.92 22.49
N ASN A 10 -50.50 -29.63 22.54
CA ASN A 10 -50.72 -28.72 21.42
C ASN A 10 -49.46 -28.72 20.55
N PRO A 11 -49.43 -29.36 19.36
CA PRO A 11 -48.26 -29.30 18.48
C PRO A 11 -48.12 -27.95 17.74
N ALA A 12 -48.97 -26.96 18.03
CA ALA A 12 -49.08 -25.74 17.24
C ALA A 12 -48.34 -24.52 17.81
N VAL A 13 -47.21 -24.70 18.50
CA VAL A 13 -46.31 -23.57 18.86
C VAL A 13 -44.86 -23.93 18.55
N VAL A 14 -44.60 -24.40 17.33
CA VAL A 14 -43.30 -24.15 16.69
C VAL A 14 -43.54 -22.95 15.79
N GLY A 15 -43.32 -21.75 16.35
CA GLY A 15 -43.48 -20.51 15.59
C GLY A 15 -42.54 -20.49 14.37
N PRO A 16 -42.94 -19.87 13.25
CA PRO A 16 -42.15 -19.84 12.02
C PRO A 16 -40.88 -18.97 12.11
N LEU A 17 -40.57 -18.44 13.31
CA LEU A 17 -39.43 -17.56 13.57
C LEU A 17 -38.09 -18.28 13.76
N GLY A 18 -38.08 -19.62 13.80
CA GLY A 18 -36.86 -20.41 14.06
C GLY A 18 -36.06 -20.86 12.82
N LEU A 19 -36.56 -20.67 11.59
CA LEU A 19 -36.02 -21.35 10.40
C LEU A 19 -35.48 -20.41 9.30
N VAL A 20 -35.01 -19.21 9.64
CA VAL A 20 -34.44 -18.26 8.65
C VAL A 20 -32.98 -17.88 8.96
N TRP A 21 -32.39 -18.37 10.04
CA TRP A 21 -31.08 -17.91 10.54
C TRP A 21 -29.85 -18.73 10.08
N PHE A 22 -29.95 -19.54 9.03
CA PHE A 22 -28.85 -20.44 8.63
C PHE A 22 -28.35 -20.29 7.17
N LEU A 23 -28.67 -19.21 6.47
CA LEU A 23 -28.34 -19.05 5.04
C LEU A 23 -27.45 -17.85 4.71
N SER A 24 -26.40 -17.52 5.48
CA SER A 24 -25.55 -16.37 5.11
C SER A 24 -24.11 -16.35 5.66
N SER A 25 -23.21 -17.23 5.18
CA SER A 25 -21.77 -16.94 5.32
C SER A 25 -20.82 -17.55 4.29
N CYS A 26 -21.32 -18.11 3.18
CA CYS A 26 -20.44 -18.42 2.05
C CYS A 26 -20.18 -17.13 1.25
N VAL A 27 -19.40 -16.20 1.83
CA VAL A 27 -18.79 -15.13 1.04
C VAL A 27 -17.68 -15.79 0.23
N THR A 28 -17.82 -15.80 -1.10
CA THR A 28 -16.72 -16.09 -2.01
C THR A 28 -15.73 -14.94 -1.91
N ILE A 29 -14.88 -14.95 -0.87
CA ILE A 29 -13.78 -13.99 -0.79
C ILE A 29 -12.74 -14.45 -1.82
N ASN A 30 -12.93 -14.03 -3.06
CA ASN A 30 -11.88 -14.09 -4.06
C ASN A 30 -10.87 -12.99 -3.68
N ILE A 31 -9.88 -13.32 -2.84
CA ILE A 31 -8.83 -12.38 -2.47
C ILE A 31 -7.89 -12.22 -3.66
N TYR A 32 -8.34 -11.46 -4.66
CA TYR A 32 -7.51 -11.01 -5.75
C TYR A 32 -6.59 -9.88 -5.26
N PHE A 33 -5.45 -9.71 -5.94
CA PHE A 33 -4.50 -8.63 -5.64
C PHE A 33 -5.20 -7.25 -5.68
N PRO A 34 -5.17 -6.46 -4.60
CA PRO A 34 -5.89 -5.19 -4.50
C PRO A 34 -5.14 -4.06 -5.22
N ALA A 35 -5.14 -4.11 -6.57
CA ALA A 35 -4.31 -3.23 -7.41
C ALA A 35 -4.45 -1.74 -7.10
N ALA A 36 -5.68 -1.23 -6.91
CA ALA A 36 -5.90 0.19 -6.61
C ALA A 36 -5.37 0.62 -5.21
N ALA A 37 -5.32 -0.30 -4.25
CA ALA A 37 -4.68 -0.03 -2.96
C ALA A 37 -3.15 -0.04 -3.11
N ALA A 38 -2.61 -0.95 -3.93
CA ALA A 38 -1.18 -1.05 -4.19
C ALA A 38 -0.64 0.19 -4.91
N GLU A 39 -1.39 0.70 -5.89
CA GLU A 39 -1.05 1.92 -6.62
C GLU A 39 -1.00 3.14 -5.70
N ARG A 40 -2.00 3.30 -4.82
CA ARG A 40 -2.01 4.38 -3.82
C ARG A 40 -0.86 4.26 -2.83
N ALA A 41 -0.59 3.06 -2.31
CA ALA A 41 0.53 2.84 -1.40
C ALA A 41 1.87 3.13 -2.08
N ALA A 42 2.03 2.68 -3.33
CA ALA A 42 3.22 2.96 -4.12
C ALA A 42 3.42 4.46 -4.35
N ASP A 43 2.36 5.21 -4.67
CA ASP A 43 2.45 6.66 -4.83
C ASP A 43 2.94 7.38 -3.58
N VAL A 44 2.33 7.08 -2.43
CA VAL A 44 2.72 7.70 -1.16
C VAL A 44 4.18 7.43 -0.84
N ILE A 45 4.60 6.16 -0.95
CA ILE A 45 5.97 5.76 -0.64
C ILE A 45 6.98 6.37 -1.62
N ILE A 46 6.66 6.37 -2.92
CA ILE A 46 7.55 6.91 -3.94
C ILE A 46 7.69 8.43 -3.79
N GLN A 47 6.58 9.15 -3.58
CA GLN A 47 6.61 10.59 -3.38
C GLN A 47 7.42 10.94 -2.13
N GLU A 48 7.28 10.19 -1.03
CA GLU A 48 8.09 10.38 0.17
C GLU A 48 9.60 10.22 -0.08
N ILE A 49 9.99 9.25 -0.91
CA ILE A 49 11.39 9.01 -1.27
C ILE A 49 11.92 10.09 -2.21
N LEU A 50 11.11 10.55 -3.16
CA LEU A 50 11.48 11.57 -4.14
C LEU A 50 11.47 13.00 -3.57
N ASP A 51 10.70 13.25 -2.51
CA ASP A 51 10.56 14.57 -1.89
C ASP A 51 11.74 14.89 -0.96
N GLU A 52 12.63 15.76 -1.44
CA GLU A 52 13.80 16.26 -0.70
C GLU A 52 13.43 17.29 0.37
N SER A 53 12.22 17.88 0.30
CA SER A 53 11.79 19.03 1.11
C SER A 53 11.60 18.69 2.60
N ARG A 54 11.61 17.41 2.97
CA ARG A 54 11.35 16.92 4.33
C ARG A 54 12.61 16.49 5.09
N VAL A 55 13.79 16.95 4.69
CA VAL A 55 15.06 16.62 5.38
C VAL A 55 15.54 17.72 6.34
N LEU A 56 14.75 18.80 6.54
CA LEU A 56 15.10 19.89 7.46
C LEU A 56 14.05 20.23 8.52
N ASP A 57 13.12 19.34 8.83
CA ASP A 57 12.23 19.56 9.97
C ASP A 57 12.00 18.28 10.78
N ASP A 58 13.01 17.96 11.59
CA ASP A 58 12.86 17.10 12.76
C ASP A 58 12.92 17.97 14.03
N SER A 59 12.24 19.12 13.98
CA SER A 59 11.88 19.90 15.17
C SER A 59 10.55 19.36 15.66
N VAL A 60 10.60 18.60 16.75
CA VAL A 60 9.43 18.13 17.47
C VAL A 60 8.65 19.33 18.02
N ASP A 61 7.60 19.77 17.31
CA ASP A 61 6.60 20.67 17.89
C ASP A 61 5.37 19.86 18.35
N GLN A 62 5.48 19.38 19.59
CA GLN A 62 4.32 19.09 20.42
C GLN A 62 3.74 20.41 20.93
N HIS A 63 2.69 20.93 20.28
CA HIS A 63 1.50 21.52 20.92
C HIS A 63 0.66 22.28 19.90
N SER A 64 -0.53 21.77 19.58
CA SER A 64 -1.75 22.59 19.70
C SER A 64 -2.98 21.68 19.78
N SER A 65 -3.44 21.50 21.00
CA SER A 65 -4.75 21.03 21.38
C SER A 65 -5.87 21.84 20.72
N SER A 66 -6.79 21.16 20.05
CA SER A 66 -8.21 21.54 20.08
C SER A 66 -9.10 20.30 19.92
N ILE A 67 -10.00 20.10 20.88
CA ILE A 67 -11.07 19.09 20.93
C ILE A 67 -12.33 19.91 21.27
N PRO A 68 -13.55 19.63 20.73
CA PRO A 68 -13.91 18.94 19.48
C PRO A 68 -15.12 19.58 18.73
N ARG A 69 -15.05 19.69 17.40
CA ARG A 69 -16.26 19.63 16.53
C ARG A 69 -16.74 18.19 16.29
N GLU A 70 -16.03 17.22 16.86
CA GLU A 70 -16.15 15.79 16.58
C GLU A 70 -17.18 15.07 17.47
N LEU A 71 -17.57 15.65 18.60
CA LEU A 71 -18.50 15.00 19.54
C LEU A 71 -19.92 14.87 18.98
N SER A 72 -20.38 15.83 18.18
CA SER A 72 -21.73 15.83 17.58
C SER A 72 -21.84 14.87 16.40
N ARG A 73 -20.74 14.61 15.67
CA ARG A 73 -20.69 13.67 14.55
C ARG A 73 -20.58 12.22 15.01
N GLN A 74 -19.85 11.96 16.10
CA GLN A 74 -19.68 10.63 16.67
C GLN A 74 -20.98 10.04 17.26
N LEU A 75 -21.87 10.88 17.81
CA LEU A 75 -23.15 10.42 18.35
C LEU A 75 -24.17 10.06 17.27
N LEU A 76 -24.14 10.76 16.13
CA LEU A 76 -25.03 10.49 14.99
C LEU A 76 -24.63 9.21 14.25
N VAL A 77 -23.32 8.93 14.11
CA VAL A 77 -22.83 7.70 13.46
C VAL A 77 -23.06 6.46 14.32
N LYS A 78 -22.91 6.56 15.66
CA LYS A 78 -23.19 5.45 16.59
C LYS A 78 -24.66 5.01 16.61
N ALA A 79 -25.60 5.91 16.30
CA ALA A 79 -27.01 5.57 16.20
C ALA A 79 -27.36 4.83 14.90
N LEU A 80 -26.61 5.05 13.81
CA LEU A 80 -26.79 4.35 12.53
C LEU A 80 -26.13 2.96 12.51
N ASP A 81 -24.99 2.77 13.20
CA ASP A 81 -24.27 1.49 13.29
C ASP A 81 -25.03 0.40 14.08
N TRP A 82 -26.00 0.79 14.91
CA TRP A 82 -26.86 -0.14 15.63
C TRP A 82 -27.92 -0.79 14.71
N LEU A 83 -28.37 -0.08 13.66
CA LEU A 83 -29.49 -0.51 12.83
C LEU A 83 -29.04 -1.26 11.57
N VAL A 84 -27.78 -1.09 11.16
CA VAL A 84 -27.16 -1.81 10.05
C VAL A 84 -25.79 -2.24 10.53
N PRO A 85 -25.52 -3.55 10.68
CA PRO A 85 -24.15 -4.03 10.81
C PRO A 85 -23.40 -3.48 9.61
N SER A 86 -22.51 -2.52 9.85
CA SER A 86 -21.66 -1.99 8.81
C SER A 86 -20.79 -3.14 8.35
N ALA A 87 -21.17 -3.76 7.23
CA ALA A 87 -20.35 -4.67 6.49
C ALA A 87 -19.18 -3.85 5.95
N HIS A 88 -18.21 -3.58 6.83
CA HIS A 88 -16.90 -3.12 6.46
C HIS A 88 -16.32 -4.26 5.62
N ALA A 89 -16.49 -4.14 4.30
CA ALA A 89 -15.70 -4.91 3.36
C ALA A 89 -14.25 -4.65 3.76
N ALA A 90 -13.56 -5.68 4.26
CA ALA A 90 -12.14 -5.62 4.52
C ALA A 90 -11.42 -5.46 3.17
N GLN A 91 -11.40 -4.25 2.65
CA GLN A 91 -10.51 -3.88 1.55
C GLN A 91 -9.11 -4.07 2.10
N ALA A 92 -8.36 -5.00 1.51
CA ALA A 92 -6.98 -5.26 1.87
C ALA A 92 -6.22 -3.92 1.92
N ASP A 93 -5.88 -3.52 3.14
CA ASP A 93 -5.20 -2.27 3.41
C ASP A 93 -3.70 -2.51 3.28
N LEU A 94 -3.18 -2.29 2.07
CA LEU A 94 -1.75 -2.42 1.77
C LEU A 94 -0.90 -1.33 2.45
N SER A 95 -1.48 -0.44 3.28
CA SER A 95 -0.79 0.63 4.02
C SER A 95 0.00 0.12 5.24
N VAL A 96 0.72 -0.99 5.07
CA VAL A 96 1.41 -1.63 6.19
C VAL A 96 2.67 -0.86 6.58
N GLU A 97 2.57 -0.12 7.68
CA GLU A 97 3.71 0.48 8.37
C GLU A 97 4.39 -0.57 9.25
N SER A 98 5.47 -1.17 8.75
CA SER A 98 6.35 -1.99 9.57
C SER A 98 7.67 -1.26 9.84
N ALA A 99 8.32 -1.57 10.96
CA ALA A 99 9.65 -1.02 11.26
C ALA A 99 10.67 -1.33 10.15
N VAL A 100 10.52 -2.46 9.45
CA VAL A 100 11.37 -2.85 8.32
C VAL A 100 11.08 -1.98 7.09
N ILE A 101 9.80 -1.81 6.73
CA ILE A 101 9.37 -0.95 5.63
C ILE A 101 9.85 0.49 5.88
N ASN A 102 9.69 1.01 7.09
CA ASN A 102 10.13 2.37 7.45
C ASN A 102 11.65 2.53 7.32
N ARG A 103 12.42 1.54 7.75
CA ARG A 103 13.89 1.54 7.57
C ARG A 103 14.27 1.56 6.09
N LEU A 104 13.62 0.75 5.26
CA LEU A 104 13.87 0.70 3.83
C LEU A 104 13.52 2.04 3.15
N ARG A 105 12.34 2.61 3.44
CA ARG A 105 11.93 3.94 2.94
C ARG A 105 12.96 5.02 3.29
N SER A 106 13.38 5.07 4.55
CA SER A 106 14.39 6.03 5.03
C SER A 106 15.74 5.85 4.33
N SER A 107 16.21 4.60 4.21
CA SER A 107 17.45 4.26 3.48
C SER A 107 17.40 4.72 2.02
N MET A 108 16.29 4.44 1.33
CA MET A 108 16.07 4.84 -0.07
C MET A 108 16.03 6.37 -0.21
N LYS A 109 15.27 7.07 0.65
CA LYS A 109 15.18 8.54 0.66
C LYS A 109 16.54 9.20 0.87
N GLN A 110 17.31 8.75 1.86
CA GLN A 110 18.66 9.27 2.12
C GLN A 110 19.60 9.04 0.93
N ARG A 111 19.48 7.89 0.26
CA ARG A 111 20.27 7.57 -0.93
C ARG A 111 19.85 8.38 -2.14
N PHE A 112 18.56 8.69 -2.26
CA PHE A 112 17.98 9.32 -3.44
C PHE A 112 18.62 10.67 -3.75
N GLY A 113 18.96 11.49 -2.74
CA GLY A 113 19.66 12.76 -2.95
C GLY A 113 21.02 12.61 -3.67
N LYS A 114 21.69 11.46 -3.55
CA LYS A 114 22.93 11.16 -4.31
C LYS A 114 22.66 10.62 -5.71
N LEU A 115 21.51 9.99 -5.93
CA LEU A 115 21.11 9.44 -7.23
C LEU A 115 20.48 10.48 -8.13
N LYS A 116 19.74 11.44 -7.55
CA LYS A 116 18.94 12.43 -8.27
C LYS A 116 19.73 13.22 -9.33
N PRO A 117 20.95 13.74 -9.09
CA PRO A 117 21.71 14.43 -10.13
C PRO A 117 22.00 13.57 -11.37
N HIS A 118 22.07 12.25 -11.19
CA HIS A 118 22.29 11.32 -12.28
C HIS A 118 21.00 10.96 -13.03
N PHE A 119 19.83 11.05 -12.39
CA PHE A 119 18.54 11.05 -13.09
C PHE A 119 18.33 12.35 -13.87
N ASP A 120 18.63 13.49 -13.26
CA ASP A 120 18.47 14.82 -13.87
C ASP A 120 19.34 15.00 -15.12
N SER A 121 20.58 14.49 -15.09
CA SER A 121 21.47 14.46 -16.26
C SER A 121 21.14 13.35 -17.27
N GLY A 122 20.25 12.42 -16.92
CA GLY A 122 19.88 11.27 -17.74
C GLY A 122 20.90 10.11 -17.73
N ALA A 123 21.97 10.18 -16.94
CA ALA A 123 22.89 9.06 -16.78
C ALA A 123 22.20 7.82 -16.18
N LEU A 124 21.18 8.02 -15.34
CA LEU A 124 20.29 6.99 -14.80
C LEU A 124 18.90 7.03 -15.44
N GLY A 125 18.23 5.88 -15.37
CA GLY A 125 16.81 5.78 -15.63
C GLY A 125 16.18 4.58 -14.94
N PHE A 126 14.85 4.52 -14.98
CA PHE A 126 14.08 3.38 -14.47
C PHE A 126 13.97 2.28 -15.52
N THR A 127 14.23 1.03 -15.14
CA THR A 127 14.01 -0.14 -16.00
C THR A 127 12.52 -0.51 -16.04
N ARG A 128 12.14 -1.45 -16.93
CA ARG A 128 10.73 -1.90 -17.08
C ARG A 128 10.17 -2.51 -15.80
N ASP A 129 11.03 -3.15 -15.01
CA ASP A 129 10.77 -3.76 -13.70
C ASP A 129 10.92 -2.78 -12.53
N GLY A 130 11.05 -1.48 -12.81
CA GLY A 130 11.05 -0.43 -11.79
C GLY A 130 12.35 -0.37 -10.99
N LEU A 131 13.45 -0.90 -11.50
CA LEU A 131 14.77 -0.78 -10.90
C LEU A 131 15.53 0.41 -11.51
N VAL A 132 16.64 0.78 -10.90
CA VAL A 132 17.54 1.83 -11.38
C VAL A 132 18.65 1.21 -12.19
N ALA A 133 18.96 1.78 -13.35
CA ALA A 133 20.07 1.35 -14.19
C ALA A 133 20.83 2.53 -14.78
N LEU A 134 22.11 2.29 -15.10
CA LEU A 134 22.89 3.16 -15.97
C LEU A 134 22.29 3.14 -17.37
N ARG A 135 21.80 4.28 -17.84
CA ARG A 135 21.27 4.46 -19.20
C ARG A 135 22.39 4.80 -20.17
N ASP A 136 23.16 5.83 -19.82
CA ASP A 136 24.23 6.38 -20.66
C ASP A 136 25.57 6.21 -19.97
N VAL A 137 26.13 5.03 -20.18
CA VAL A 137 27.43 4.66 -19.62
C VAL A 137 28.51 5.60 -20.17
N SER A 138 28.47 5.94 -21.46
CA SER A 138 29.43 6.84 -22.12
C SER A 138 29.48 8.24 -21.53
N ALA A 139 28.36 8.77 -21.03
CA ALA A 139 28.29 10.10 -20.43
C ALA A 139 29.01 10.23 -19.07
N LEU A 140 29.35 9.10 -18.42
CA LEU A 140 30.05 9.11 -17.12
C LEU A 140 31.51 8.64 -17.26
N PRO A 141 32.50 9.40 -16.78
CA PRO A 141 33.88 8.91 -16.61
C PRO A 141 33.96 7.69 -15.69
N LEU A 142 34.93 6.79 -15.93
CA LEU A 142 35.09 5.55 -15.16
C LEU A 142 35.10 5.74 -13.63
N PRO A 143 35.78 6.75 -13.05
CA PRO A 143 35.76 6.97 -11.60
C PRO A 143 34.35 7.28 -11.06
N GLN A 144 33.55 8.04 -11.81
CA GLN A 144 32.17 8.35 -11.40
C GLN A 144 31.29 7.10 -11.43
N ARG A 145 31.46 6.23 -12.43
CA ARG A 145 30.75 4.94 -12.49
C ARG A 145 31.08 4.06 -11.29
N ALA A 146 32.35 4.00 -10.89
CA ALA A 146 32.79 3.21 -9.74
C ALA A 146 32.14 3.70 -8.42
N GLN A 147 31.91 5.00 -8.29
CA GLN A 147 31.20 5.59 -7.13
C GLN A 147 29.68 5.37 -7.20
N LEU A 148 29.10 5.36 -8.41
CA LEU A 148 27.65 5.28 -8.61
C LEU A 148 27.11 3.84 -8.55
N ASN A 149 27.85 2.85 -9.05
CA ASN A 149 27.42 1.45 -9.09
C ASN A 149 26.99 0.87 -7.72
N PRO A 150 27.72 1.13 -6.60
CA PRO A 150 27.28 0.69 -5.28
C PRO A 150 25.95 1.33 -4.84
N LEU A 151 25.71 2.60 -5.21
CA LEU A 151 24.45 3.28 -4.90
C LEU A 151 23.28 2.66 -5.66
N ILE A 152 23.46 2.37 -6.96
CA ILE A 152 22.46 1.67 -7.78
C ILE A 152 22.17 0.27 -7.21
N SER A 153 23.22 -0.49 -6.87
CA SER A 153 23.06 -1.83 -6.30
C SER A 153 22.30 -1.80 -4.97
N ALA A 154 22.61 -0.85 -4.09
CA ALA A 154 21.93 -0.70 -2.82
C ALA A 154 20.46 -0.26 -3.01
N GLU A 155 20.18 0.67 -3.91
CA GLU A 155 18.81 1.08 -4.25
C GLU A 155 17.96 -0.09 -4.74
N ASN A 156 18.48 -0.88 -5.69
CA ASN A 156 17.74 -2.01 -6.26
C ASN A 156 17.52 -3.14 -5.26
N ARG A 157 18.46 -3.30 -4.30
CA ARG A 157 18.32 -4.23 -3.19
C ARG A 157 17.22 -3.78 -2.23
N ASP A 158 17.20 -2.51 -1.86
CA ASP A 158 16.19 -1.95 -0.97
C ASP A 158 14.79 -1.99 -1.62
N ARG A 159 14.66 -1.67 -2.92
CA ARG A 159 13.39 -1.84 -3.67
C ARG A 159 12.89 -3.27 -3.64
N SER A 160 13.77 -4.23 -3.94
CA SER A 160 13.40 -5.64 -3.96
C SER A 160 13.05 -6.17 -2.57
N ALA A 161 13.72 -5.68 -1.52
CA ALA A 161 13.37 -5.99 -0.14
C ALA A 161 12.02 -5.37 0.24
N LEU A 162 11.77 -4.13 -0.14
CA LEU A 162 10.52 -3.42 0.13
C LEU A 162 9.32 -4.19 -0.43
N TYR A 163 9.38 -4.64 -1.68
CA TYR A 163 8.26 -5.38 -2.31
C TYR A 163 7.98 -6.70 -1.60
N LYS A 164 9.03 -7.45 -1.24
CA LYS A 164 8.91 -8.69 -0.47
C LYS A 164 8.30 -8.44 0.90
N GLU A 165 8.72 -7.38 1.58
CA GLU A 165 8.23 -7.07 2.92
C GLU A 165 6.79 -6.54 2.90
N ILE A 166 6.39 -5.76 1.89
CA ILE A 166 4.97 -5.40 1.69
C ILE A 166 4.13 -6.68 1.49
N ALA A 167 4.56 -7.58 0.61
CA ALA A 167 3.85 -8.84 0.36
C ALA A 167 3.70 -9.68 1.64
N ARG A 168 4.80 -9.87 2.38
CA ARG A 168 4.83 -10.60 3.64
C ARG A 168 3.97 -9.97 4.73
N ALA A 169 4.06 -8.65 4.90
CA ALA A 169 3.32 -7.93 5.93
C ALA A 169 1.80 -7.92 5.67
N ASN A 170 1.40 -8.18 4.43
CA ASN A 170 0.02 -8.40 4.04
C ASN A 170 -0.41 -9.89 4.05
N ASN A 171 0.41 -10.80 4.57
CA ASN A 171 0.19 -12.25 4.58
C ASN A 171 -0.01 -12.88 3.18
N HIS A 172 0.49 -12.20 2.14
CA HIS A 172 0.38 -12.63 0.74
C HIS A 172 1.76 -12.52 0.06
N PRO A 173 2.76 -13.35 0.45
CA PRO A 173 4.08 -13.33 -0.18
C PRO A 173 4.04 -13.58 -1.69
N GLU A 174 3.01 -14.27 -2.17
CA GLU A 174 2.74 -14.52 -3.60
C GLU A 174 2.36 -13.26 -4.38
N TRP A 175 2.02 -12.15 -3.71
CA TRP A 175 1.72 -10.87 -4.38
C TRP A 175 2.96 -10.06 -4.74
N GLU A 176 4.16 -10.49 -4.34
CA GLU A 176 5.39 -9.74 -4.61
C GLU A 176 5.58 -9.38 -6.10
N PRO A 177 5.31 -10.27 -7.08
CA PRO A 177 5.41 -9.91 -8.50
C PRO A 177 4.43 -8.79 -8.89
N GLN A 178 3.16 -8.88 -8.46
CA GLN A 178 2.15 -7.85 -8.76
C GLN A 178 2.45 -6.52 -8.06
N ILE A 179 3.02 -6.57 -6.85
CA ILE A 179 3.50 -5.39 -6.12
C ILE A 179 4.63 -4.74 -6.91
N ARG A 180 5.64 -5.52 -7.33
CA ARG A 180 6.78 -5.04 -8.13
C ARG A 180 6.30 -4.38 -9.42
N ASP A 181 5.42 -5.02 -10.17
CA ASP A 181 4.88 -4.47 -11.42
C ASP A 181 4.12 -3.16 -11.19
N THR A 182 3.37 -3.10 -10.09
CA THR A 182 2.65 -1.88 -9.69
C THR A 182 3.64 -0.76 -9.38
N PHE A 183 4.62 -1.00 -8.51
CA PHE A 183 5.65 -0.02 -8.19
C PHE A 183 6.47 0.40 -9.41
N ALA A 184 6.78 -0.51 -10.34
CA ALA A 184 7.49 -0.18 -11.57
C ALA A 184 6.76 0.88 -12.38
N ARG A 185 5.46 0.69 -12.62
CA ARG A 185 4.62 1.69 -13.28
C ARG A 185 4.58 2.99 -12.48
N ARG A 186 4.38 2.92 -11.16
CA ARG A 186 4.28 4.11 -10.31
C ARG A 186 5.58 4.90 -10.20
N TRP A 187 6.76 4.27 -10.25
CA TRP A 187 8.05 4.97 -10.30
C TRP A 187 8.16 5.84 -11.55
N VAL A 188 7.78 5.30 -12.70
CA VAL A 188 7.71 6.07 -13.95
C VAL A 188 6.65 7.16 -13.85
N SER A 189 5.45 6.87 -13.34
CA SER A 189 4.38 7.87 -13.17
C SER A 189 4.73 9.01 -12.20
N ASN A 190 5.59 8.79 -11.21
CA ASN A 190 6.05 9.84 -10.28
C ASN A 190 7.41 10.46 -10.64
N ALA A 191 8.12 9.93 -11.64
CA ALA A 191 9.38 10.51 -12.12
C ALA A 191 9.23 11.99 -12.53
N ALA A 192 10.27 12.81 -12.33
CA ALA A 192 10.24 14.18 -12.82
C ALA A 192 10.21 14.23 -14.36
N SER A 193 9.69 15.33 -14.92
CA SER A 193 9.77 15.54 -16.38
C SER A 193 11.24 15.55 -16.81
N GLY A 194 11.51 14.86 -17.92
CA GLY A 194 12.83 14.74 -18.49
C GLY A 194 13.67 13.57 -17.98
N TRP A 195 13.21 12.84 -16.96
CA TRP A 195 13.85 11.59 -16.54
C TRP A 195 13.59 10.48 -17.54
N TRP A 196 14.49 9.49 -17.52
CA TRP A 196 14.47 8.39 -18.48
C TRP A 196 13.91 7.11 -17.86
N TYR A 197 13.19 6.35 -18.68
CA TYR A 197 12.68 5.04 -18.33
C TYR A 197 12.73 4.10 -19.54
N GLN A 198 12.78 2.78 -19.31
CA GLN A 198 12.70 1.80 -20.38
C GLN A 198 11.24 1.53 -20.72
N GLY A 199 10.83 1.88 -21.93
CA GLY A 199 9.57 1.46 -22.54
C GLY A 199 9.74 0.25 -23.45
N ASP A 200 8.73 -0.01 -24.28
CA ASP A 200 8.70 -1.19 -25.15
C ASP A 200 9.79 -1.18 -26.22
N SER A 201 10.13 0.00 -26.72
CA SER A 201 11.12 0.23 -27.78
C SER A 201 12.50 0.66 -27.26
N GLY A 202 12.77 0.51 -25.96
CA GLY A 202 14.02 0.94 -25.32
C GLY A 202 13.84 2.18 -24.44
N TRP A 203 14.91 2.95 -24.25
CA TRP A 203 14.90 4.12 -23.37
C TRP A 203 14.07 5.27 -23.94
N GLN A 204 13.16 5.80 -23.12
CA GLN A 204 12.25 6.90 -23.40
C GLN A 204 12.40 7.97 -22.33
N LYS A 205 12.07 9.22 -22.69
CA LYS A 205 12.10 10.37 -21.78
C LYS A 205 10.67 10.71 -21.39
N LYS A 206 10.44 10.97 -20.10
CA LYS A 206 9.14 11.36 -19.56
C LYS A 206 8.82 12.83 -19.83
#